data_AF-A0A174FF45-F1
#
_entry.id   AF-A0A174FF45-F1
#
_cell.length_a   1.000
_cell.length_b   1.000
_cell.length_c   1.000
_cell.angle_alpha   90.00
_cell.angle_beta   90.00
_cell.angle_gamma   90.00
#
_symmetry.space_group_name_H-M   'P 1'
#
loop_
_entity.id
_entity.type
_entity.pdbx_description
1 polymer ?
#
loop_
_entity_poly.entity_id
_entity_poly.type
_entity_poly.pdbx_seq_one_letter_code
_entity_poly.pdbx_strand_id
1 'polypeptide(L)'
;MKNRYLSTRIMAIMMAAAMAVSAAPAAFAAERADSETIKEDNQPAADADSDTQEDADAQDSADADKTADAEGTKTEYPLTITTYDYDGNEIETTYEKAPEKVLAVYQGSIETMLALGLEDRLVATAGLDNEVPDELKDAFSKTNYLDEFTPSLETVTMLEPDMILSWSSLFSDKNLGNVTDWIDKGCNTYYNTNTRPDGDRTLENEFTDILNLGKIF
;
A
#
# COMPACT_ATOMS: atom_id res chain seq x y z
N MET A 1 33.67 -5.11 74.45
CA MET A 1 33.69 -6.58 74.65
C MET A 1 33.76 -7.24 73.27
N LYS A 2 34.68 -8.21 73.10
CA LYS A 2 34.65 -9.41 72.22
C LYS A 2 34.04 -9.23 70.79
N ASN A 3 34.69 -9.55 69.68
CA ASN A 3 35.55 -10.72 69.42
C ASN A 3 36.30 -10.56 68.08
N ARG A 4 37.42 -11.29 68.00
CA ARG A 4 38.37 -11.42 66.89
C ARG A 4 37.90 -12.46 65.85
N TYR A 5 38.32 -12.21 64.60
CA TYR A 5 38.72 -13.16 63.53
C TYR A 5 37.72 -14.23 63.07
N LEU A 6 37.41 -14.22 61.76
CA LEU A 6 37.62 -15.39 60.91
C LEU A 6 37.74 -14.99 59.42
N SER A 7 38.77 -15.56 58.81
CA SER A 7 39.17 -15.46 57.41
C SER A 7 38.26 -16.30 56.53
N THR A 8 37.86 -15.81 55.35
CA THR A 8 37.66 -16.69 54.17
C THR A 8 37.85 -15.90 52.88
N ARG A 9 38.91 -16.22 52.15
CA ARG A 9 39.09 -15.88 50.74
C ARG A 9 38.08 -16.73 49.96
N ILE A 10 37.09 -16.11 49.33
CA ILE A 10 36.30 -16.75 48.27
C ILE A 10 36.46 -15.89 47.02
N MET A 11 37.15 -16.49 46.07
CA MET A 11 37.28 -16.10 44.69
C MET A 11 35.88 -16.19 44.07
N ALA A 12 35.29 -15.07 43.69
CA ALA A 12 34.05 -15.04 42.91
C ALA A 12 34.19 -13.99 41.81
N ILE A 13 34.49 -14.50 40.63
CA ILE A 13 34.39 -13.83 39.34
C ILE A 13 32.92 -13.45 39.17
N MET A 14 32.59 -12.16 39.25
CA MET A 14 31.32 -11.64 38.71
C MET A 14 31.63 -10.88 37.43
N MET A 15 31.30 -11.53 36.32
CA MET A 15 31.16 -10.88 35.02
C MET A 15 30.10 -9.78 35.12
N ALA A 16 30.49 -8.55 34.85
CA ALA A 16 29.58 -7.46 34.60
C ALA A 16 28.86 -7.70 33.26
N ALA A 17 27.62 -8.16 33.32
CA ALA A 17 26.71 -8.11 32.18
C ALA A 17 26.02 -6.74 32.17
N ALA A 18 26.55 -5.82 31.38
CA ALA A 18 25.84 -4.59 31.03
C ALA A 18 24.75 -4.93 30.00
N MET A 19 23.50 -5.03 30.43
CA MET A 19 22.36 -5.02 29.50
C MET A 19 22.02 -3.57 29.17
N ALA A 20 22.62 -3.07 28.10
CA ALA A 20 22.09 -1.92 27.38
C ALA A 20 20.85 -2.42 26.61
N VAL A 21 19.66 -2.03 27.07
CA VAL A 21 18.44 -2.11 26.25
C VAL A 21 18.54 -0.95 25.26
N SER A 22 19.15 -1.20 24.11
CA SER A 22 19.03 -0.30 22.96
C SER A 22 17.70 -0.59 22.28
N ALA A 23 16.75 0.34 22.43
CA ALA A 23 15.65 0.44 21.48
C ALA A 23 16.24 0.78 20.11
N ALA A 24 16.27 -0.20 19.21
CA ALA A 24 16.57 0.05 17.82
C ALA A 24 15.34 0.69 17.16
N PRO A 25 15.45 1.83 16.45
CA PRO A 25 14.40 2.26 15.56
C PRO A 25 14.27 1.23 14.43
N ALA A 26 13.04 0.84 14.09
CA ALA A 26 12.76 -0.03 12.97
C ALA A 26 13.28 0.63 11.68
N ALA A 27 14.35 0.07 11.11
CA ALA A 27 14.86 0.45 9.81
C ALA A 27 13.99 -0.22 8.74
N PHE A 28 12.93 0.47 8.30
CA PHE A 28 12.24 0.15 7.04
C PHE A 28 12.94 0.92 5.92
N ALA A 29 13.96 0.32 5.31
CA ALA A 29 14.62 0.78 4.08
C ALA A 29 15.62 -0.28 3.55
N ALA A 30 15.26 -1.56 3.61
CA ALA A 30 16.04 -2.59 2.92
C ALA A 30 15.20 -3.10 1.76
N GLU A 31 15.71 -2.92 0.54
CA GLU A 31 15.31 -3.66 -0.65
C GLU A 31 15.17 -5.15 -0.25
N ARG A 32 13.93 -5.67 -0.26
CA ARG A 32 13.71 -7.06 0.15
C ARG A 32 14.16 -7.97 -0.98
N ALA A 33 15.00 -8.96 -0.67
CA ALA A 33 15.61 -9.85 -1.66
C ALA A 33 14.61 -10.75 -2.41
N ASP A 34 13.35 -10.74 -2.00
CA ASP A 34 12.22 -11.47 -2.56
C ASP A 34 11.28 -10.59 -3.42
N SER A 35 11.61 -9.31 -3.66
CA SER A 35 10.78 -8.45 -4.52
C SER A 35 10.62 -9.03 -5.92
N GLU A 36 11.70 -9.56 -6.51
CA GLU A 36 11.71 -10.26 -7.80
C GLU A 36 10.86 -11.54 -7.77
N THR A 37 10.98 -12.36 -6.72
CA THR A 37 10.16 -13.58 -6.59
C THR A 37 8.68 -13.25 -6.44
N ILE A 38 8.32 -12.18 -5.72
CA ILE A 38 6.93 -11.72 -5.61
C ILE A 38 6.40 -11.25 -6.99
N LYS A 39 7.25 -10.71 -7.88
CA LYS A 39 6.82 -10.42 -9.26
C LYS A 39 6.50 -11.69 -10.03
N GLU A 40 7.39 -12.68 -9.93
CA GLU A 40 7.26 -13.96 -10.63
C GLU A 40 6.01 -14.72 -10.14
N ASP A 41 5.79 -14.76 -8.83
CA ASP A 41 4.68 -15.48 -8.20
C ASP A 41 3.30 -14.84 -8.52
N ASN A 42 3.28 -13.56 -8.87
CA ASN A 42 2.07 -12.84 -9.29
C ASN A 42 1.82 -12.89 -10.82
N GLN A 43 2.62 -13.65 -11.59
CA GLN A 43 2.27 -13.91 -12.99
C GLN A 43 1.01 -14.78 -13.07
N PRO A 44 0.10 -14.52 -14.04
CA PRO A 44 -1.03 -15.40 -14.26
C PRO A 44 -0.52 -16.82 -14.52
N ALA A 45 -1.14 -17.81 -13.88
CA ALA A 45 -0.78 -19.21 -14.08
C ALA A 45 -0.82 -19.51 -15.58
N ALA A 46 0.30 -19.97 -16.15
CA ALA A 46 0.37 -20.32 -17.56
C ALA A 46 -0.74 -21.33 -17.88
N ASP A 47 -1.61 -20.97 -18.84
CA ASP A 47 -2.71 -21.81 -19.31
C ASP A 47 -2.17 -23.20 -19.66
N ALA A 48 -2.55 -24.19 -18.85
CA ALA A 48 -2.45 -25.58 -19.24
C ALA A 48 -3.51 -25.83 -20.31
N ASP A 49 -3.06 -25.77 -21.55
CA ASP A 49 -3.72 -26.25 -22.76
C ASP A 49 -4.50 -27.55 -22.49
N SER A 50 -5.82 -27.51 -22.61
CA SER A 50 -6.62 -28.74 -22.77
C SER A 50 -7.72 -28.49 -23.80
N ASP A 51 -7.39 -28.91 -25.02
CA ASP A 51 -8.22 -29.46 -26.09
C ASP A 51 -9.75 -29.31 -26.00
N THR A 52 -10.26 -28.82 -27.13
CA THR A 52 -11.65 -28.78 -27.56
C THR A 52 -12.29 -30.17 -27.55
N GLN A 53 -13.48 -30.30 -26.97
CA GLN A 53 -14.47 -31.24 -27.48
C GLN A 53 -15.89 -30.70 -27.29
N GLU A 54 -16.57 -30.49 -28.42
CA GLU A 54 -18.02 -30.33 -28.52
C GLU A 54 -18.71 -31.57 -27.93
N ASP A 55 -19.70 -31.36 -27.07
CA ASP A 55 -20.97 -32.05 -27.20
C ASP A 55 -22.10 -31.15 -26.68
N ALA A 56 -23.12 -31.03 -27.51
CA ALA A 56 -24.34 -30.29 -27.23
C ALA A 56 -25.30 -31.17 -26.43
N ASP A 57 -25.92 -30.62 -25.38
CA ASP A 57 -27.38 -30.70 -25.26
C ASP A 57 -27.92 -29.61 -24.33
N ALA A 58 -29.09 -29.10 -24.70
CA ALA A 58 -29.77 -27.98 -24.08
C ALA A 58 -30.69 -28.43 -22.94
N GLN A 59 -30.76 -27.66 -21.85
CA GLN A 59 -32.07 -27.36 -21.25
C GLN A 59 -32.05 -26.10 -20.37
N ASP A 60 -32.74 -25.09 -20.90
CA ASP A 60 -33.65 -24.13 -20.26
C ASP A 60 -33.79 -24.17 -18.72
N SER A 61 -33.50 -23.04 -18.09
CA SER A 61 -34.13 -22.57 -16.85
C SER A 61 -33.85 -21.07 -16.71
N ALA A 62 -34.72 -20.26 -17.29
CA ALA A 62 -34.86 -18.85 -16.94
C ALA A 62 -35.42 -18.73 -15.51
N ASP A 63 -34.72 -18.02 -14.62
CA ASP A 63 -35.37 -17.02 -13.77
C ASP A 63 -34.37 -15.96 -13.35
N ALA A 64 -34.84 -14.72 -13.44
CA ALA A 64 -34.11 -13.50 -13.18
C ALA A 64 -34.25 -13.11 -11.71
N ASP A 65 -33.23 -12.50 -11.10
CA ASP A 65 -33.48 -11.27 -10.34
C ASP A 65 -32.20 -10.43 -10.16
N LYS A 66 -32.26 -9.23 -10.76
CA LYS A 66 -31.59 -7.98 -10.39
C LYS A 66 -30.22 -8.05 -9.73
N THR A 67 -29.18 -7.88 -10.54
CA THR A 67 -28.10 -6.98 -10.13
C THR A 67 -28.57 -5.57 -10.46
N ALA A 68 -28.74 -4.75 -9.41
CA ALA A 68 -29.06 -3.35 -9.57
C ALA A 68 -27.93 -2.68 -10.37
N ASP A 69 -28.29 -2.08 -11.51
CA ASP A 69 -27.54 -0.97 -12.06
C ASP A 69 -27.46 0.10 -10.96
N ALA A 70 -26.37 0.08 -10.20
CA ALA A 70 -25.90 1.28 -9.54
C ALA A 70 -25.39 2.18 -10.68
N GLU A 71 -26.29 2.94 -11.30
CA GLU A 71 -25.89 4.12 -12.05
C GLU A 71 -25.15 5.03 -11.07
N GLY A 72 -23.84 4.85 -10.98
CA GLY A 72 -22.95 5.70 -10.22
C GLY A 72 -23.15 7.12 -10.72
N THR A 73 -23.62 8.00 -9.84
CA THR A 73 -23.62 9.44 -10.12
C THR A 73 -22.20 9.83 -10.52
N LYS A 74 -22.06 10.32 -11.76
CA LYS A 74 -20.79 10.82 -12.29
C LYS A 74 -20.20 11.83 -11.31
N THR A 75 -18.94 11.66 -10.94
CA THR A 75 -18.21 12.65 -10.14
C THR A 75 -18.14 13.99 -10.88
N GLU A 76 -18.50 15.06 -10.19
CA GLU A 76 -18.33 16.43 -10.65
C GLU A 76 -16.99 16.98 -10.16
N TYR A 77 -16.23 17.59 -11.07
CA TYR A 77 -14.95 18.22 -10.77
C TYR A 77 -15.06 19.76 -10.93
N PRO A 78 -14.32 20.56 -10.15
CA PRO A 78 -13.29 20.16 -9.20
C PRO A 78 -13.85 19.48 -7.94
N LEU A 79 -13.19 18.41 -7.51
CA LEU A 79 -13.53 17.65 -6.30
C LEU A 79 -12.44 17.89 -5.25
N THR A 80 -12.81 18.44 -4.10
CA THR A 80 -11.90 18.60 -2.97
C THR A 80 -12.07 17.46 -1.97
N ILE A 81 -10.96 16.84 -1.58
CA ILE A 81 -10.89 15.75 -0.61
C ILE A 81 -9.95 16.17 0.53
N THR A 82 -10.38 15.92 1.77
CA THR A 82 -9.50 16.01 2.94
C THR A 82 -8.57 14.80 2.97
N THR A 83 -7.28 15.06 3.11
CA THR A 83 -6.25 14.04 3.29
C THR A 83 -5.28 14.52 4.38
N TYR A 84 -4.11 13.90 4.49
CA TYR A 84 -3.15 14.18 5.56
C TYR A 84 -1.73 14.36 5.03
N ASP A 85 -0.95 15.19 5.72
CA ASP A 85 0.49 15.28 5.52
C ASP A 85 1.25 14.17 6.28
N TYR A 86 2.58 14.16 6.14
CA TYR A 86 3.47 13.19 6.80
C TYR A 86 3.34 13.21 8.34
N ASP A 87 3.10 14.37 8.92
CA ASP A 87 2.97 14.55 10.37
C ASP A 87 1.54 14.22 10.87
N GLY A 88 0.63 13.85 9.96
CA GLY A 88 -0.75 13.51 10.27
C GLY A 88 -1.66 14.73 10.45
N ASN A 89 -1.27 15.92 9.98
CA ASN A 89 -2.14 17.09 9.95
C ASN A 89 -3.11 16.99 8.78
N GLU A 90 -4.35 17.46 8.98
CA GLU A 90 -5.34 17.53 7.90
C GLU A 90 -4.95 18.60 6.89
N ILE A 91 -5.03 18.22 5.62
CA ILE A 91 -4.86 19.10 4.47
C ILE A 91 -5.96 18.83 3.46
N GLU A 92 -6.11 19.70 2.46
CA GLU A 92 -7.02 19.50 1.36
C GLU A 92 -6.25 19.34 0.06
N THR A 93 -6.76 18.46 -0.81
CA THR A 93 -6.28 18.31 -2.18
C THR A 93 -7.47 18.38 -3.13
N THR A 94 -7.31 19.11 -4.24
CA THR A 94 -8.38 19.32 -5.23
C THR A 94 -8.04 18.61 -6.51
N TYR A 95 -8.93 17.72 -6.94
CA TYR A 95 -8.86 17.00 -8.20
C TYR A 95 -9.61 17.81 -9.26
N GLU A 96 -8.91 18.24 -10.31
CA GLU A 96 -9.52 18.97 -11.44
C GLU A 96 -10.20 18.03 -12.44
N LYS A 97 -9.82 16.75 -12.41
CA LYS A 97 -10.37 15.63 -13.17
C LYS A 97 -10.05 14.32 -12.43
N ALA A 98 -10.66 13.22 -12.87
CA ALA A 98 -10.26 11.88 -12.44
C ALA A 98 -8.77 11.66 -12.77
N PRO A 99 -7.95 11.14 -11.83
CA PRO A 99 -6.55 10.82 -12.10
C PRO A 99 -6.39 9.81 -13.24
N GLU A 100 -5.33 9.98 -14.03
CA GLU A 100 -5.04 9.13 -15.19
C GLU A 100 -3.70 8.40 -15.08
N LYS A 101 -2.81 8.86 -14.18
CA LYS A 101 -1.49 8.30 -13.92
C LYS A 101 -1.26 8.18 -12.41
N VAL A 102 -1.76 7.10 -11.84
CA VAL A 102 -1.69 6.83 -10.41
C VAL A 102 -0.48 5.96 -10.11
N LEU A 103 0.38 6.42 -9.19
CA LEU A 103 1.35 5.56 -8.53
C LEU A 103 0.71 5.01 -7.25
N ALA A 104 0.48 3.70 -7.18
CA ALA A 104 0.02 3.04 -5.95
C ALA A 104 1.20 2.32 -5.28
N VAL A 105 1.54 2.74 -4.06
CA VAL A 105 2.64 2.15 -3.29
C VAL A 105 2.07 1.47 -2.06
N TYR A 106 2.59 0.27 -1.82
CA TYR A 106 2.24 -0.65 -0.74
C TYR A 106 0.97 -1.48 -1.00
N GLN A 107 0.92 -2.67 -0.39
CA GLN A 107 -0.05 -3.73 -0.71
C GLN A 107 -1.52 -3.26 -0.68
N GLY A 108 -1.96 -2.63 0.42
CA GLY A 108 -3.35 -2.17 0.54
C GLY A 108 -3.75 -1.13 -0.51
N SER A 109 -2.83 -0.23 -0.89
CA SER A 109 -3.05 0.76 -1.95
C SER A 109 -3.28 0.08 -3.30
N ILE A 110 -2.44 -0.89 -3.63
CA ILE A 110 -2.49 -1.64 -4.89
C ILE A 110 -3.79 -2.44 -4.94
N GLU A 111 -4.04 -3.27 -3.93
CA GLU A 111 -5.22 -4.14 -3.88
C GLU A 111 -6.53 -3.35 -3.92
N THR A 112 -6.60 -2.19 -3.25
CA THR A 112 -7.80 -1.34 -3.30
C THR A 112 -8.06 -0.81 -4.70
N MET A 113 -7.03 -0.34 -5.40
CA MET A 113 -7.15 0.14 -6.78
C MET A 113 -7.60 -0.99 -7.73
N LEU A 114 -7.00 -2.18 -7.60
CA LEU A 114 -7.36 -3.34 -8.42
C LEU A 114 -8.80 -3.82 -8.13
N ALA A 115 -9.20 -3.87 -6.86
CA ALA A 115 -10.56 -4.27 -6.47
C ALA A 115 -11.64 -3.29 -6.96
N LEU A 116 -11.28 -2.02 -7.19
CA LEU A 116 -12.15 -1.02 -7.80
C LEU A 116 -12.15 -1.06 -9.35
N GLY A 117 -11.38 -1.96 -9.97
CA GLY A 117 -11.26 -2.05 -11.43
C GLY A 117 -10.48 -0.88 -12.04
N LEU A 118 -9.54 -0.31 -11.29
CA LEU A 118 -8.75 0.87 -11.67
C LEU A 118 -7.34 0.51 -12.15
N GLU A 119 -7.10 -0.73 -12.59
CA GLU A 119 -5.77 -1.16 -13.06
C GLU A 119 -5.24 -0.30 -14.21
N ASP A 120 -6.11 0.17 -15.10
CA ASP A 120 -5.75 1.01 -16.26
C ASP A 120 -5.32 2.43 -15.86
N ARG A 121 -5.54 2.82 -14.60
CA ARG A 121 -5.08 4.10 -14.03
C ARG A 121 -3.69 4.01 -13.42
N LEU A 122 -3.17 2.80 -13.18
CA LEU A 122 -1.90 2.59 -12.49
C LEU A 122 -0.72 2.76 -13.46
N VAL A 123 0.01 3.88 -13.34
CA VAL A 123 1.24 4.10 -14.12
C VAL A 123 2.38 3.20 -13.62
N ALA A 124 2.38 2.91 -12.32
CA ALA A 124 3.26 1.93 -11.70
C ALA A 124 2.72 1.48 -10.33
N THR A 125 3.22 0.35 -9.86
CA THR A 125 2.94 -0.22 -8.54
C THR A 125 4.26 -0.61 -7.85
N ALA A 126 4.30 -0.59 -6.52
CA ALA A 126 5.49 -0.99 -5.76
C ALA A 126 5.14 -1.41 -4.32
N GLY A 127 5.97 -2.24 -3.70
CA GLY A 127 5.90 -2.49 -2.25
C GLY A 127 4.89 -3.55 -1.82
N LEU A 128 4.75 -4.64 -2.59
CA LEU A 128 3.99 -5.81 -2.15
C LEU A 128 4.77 -6.58 -1.07
N ASP A 129 4.13 -6.81 0.07
CA ASP A 129 4.69 -7.68 1.13
C ASP A 129 4.39 -9.16 0.87
N ASN A 130 3.30 -9.46 0.16
CA ASN A 130 2.86 -10.79 -0.23
C ASN A 130 2.29 -10.76 -1.65
N GLU A 131 2.03 -11.94 -2.22
CA GLU A 131 1.21 -12.07 -3.43
C GLU A 131 -0.15 -11.36 -3.27
N VAL A 132 -0.66 -10.81 -4.37
CA VAL A 132 -2.05 -10.34 -4.39
C VAL A 132 -3.00 -11.56 -4.39
N PRO A 133 -4.23 -11.43 -3.87
CA PRO A 133 -5.25 -12.46 -3.98
C PRO A 133 -5.42 -12.96 -5.42
N ASP A 134 -5.73 -14.24 -5.60
CA ASP A 134 -5.80 -14.88 -6.93
C ASP A 134 -6.78 -14.15 -7.86
N GLU A 135 -7.88 -13.63 -7.32
CA GLU A 135 -8.87 -12.83 -8.06
C GLU A 135 -8.33 -11.49 -8.59
N LEU A 136 -7.24 -10.96 -8.01
CA LEU A 136 -6.61 -9.71 -8.44
C LEU A 136 -5.38 -9.94 -9.34
N LYS A 137 -4.89 -11.17 -9.48
CA LYS A 137 -3.67 -11.48 -10.26
C LYS A 137 -3.79 -11.06 -11.73
N ASP A 138 -4.94 -11.26 -12.38
CA ASP A 138 -5.16 -10.80 -13.77
C ASP A 138 -5.02 -9.28 -13.89
N ALA A 139 -5.70 -8.53 -13.03
CA ALA A 139 -5.65 -7.07 -13.02
C ALA A 139 -4.23 -6.56 -12.68
N PHE A 140 -3.58 -7.17 -11.68
CA PHE A 140 -2.22 -6.83 -11.29
C PHE A 140 -1.20 -7.06 -12.41
N SER A 141 -1.36 -8.14 -13.19
CA SER A 141 -0.44 -8.48 -14.29
C SER A 141 -0.35 -7.42 -15.40
N LYS A 142 -1.35 -6.53 -15.48
CA LYS A 142 -1.40 -5.39 -16.41
C LYS A 142 -0.60 -4.19 -15.90
N THR A 143 -0.26 -4.17 -14.61
CA THR A 143 0.43 -3.05 -13.98
C THR A 143 1.95 -3.11 -14.19
N ASN A 144 2.58 -1.94 -14.24
CA ASN A 144 4.04 -1.83 -14.24
C ASN A 144 4.57 -1.89 -12.79
N TYR A 145 4.90 -3.08 -12.31
CA TYR A 145 5.42 -3.27 -10.95
C TYR A 145 6.94 -2.99 -10.87
N LEU A 146 7.34 -2.02 -10.05
CA LEU A 146 8.72 -1.57 -9.89
C LEU A 146 9.57 -2.57 -9.10
N ASP A 147 10.87 -2.64 -9.40
CA ASP A 147 11.83 -3.50 -8.68
C ASP A 147 12.07 -2.98 -7.25
N GLU A 148 12.03 -1.65 -7.09
CA GLU A 148 12.17 -0.95 -5.81
C GLU A 148 10.95 -1.20 -4.93
N PHE A 149 11.16 -1.75 -3.73
CA PHE A 149 10.08 -1.94 -2.75
C PHE A 149 9.48 -0.60 -2.28
N THR A 150 10.32 0.41 -2.08
CA THR A 150 9.91 1.80 -1.84
C THR A 150 10.58 2.70 -2.86
N PRO A 151 9.87 3.19 -3.89
CA PRO A 151 10.47 3.98 -4.94
C PRO A 151 11.01 5.32 -4.41
N SER A 152 12.16 5.72 -4.92
CA SER A 152 12.77 7.02 -4.61
C SER A 152 12.03 8.20 -5.24
N LEU A 153 12.21 9.42 -4.71
CA LEU A 153 11.64 10.64 -5.28
C LEU A 153 12.04 10.84 -6.75
N GLU A 154 13.26 10.48 -7.11
CA GLU A 154 13.75 10.54 -8.50
C GLU A 154 12.96 9.57 -9.39
N THR A 155 12.81 8.32 -8.95
CA THR A 155 12.03 7.29 -9.64
C THR A 155 10.58 7.76 -9.84
N VAL A 156 9.93 8.26 -8.77
CA VAL A 156 8.55 8.76 -8.83
C VAL A 156 8.43 9.97 -9.77
N THR A 157 9.39 10.90 -9.74
CA THR A 157 9.38 12.09 -10.61
C THR A 157 9.47 11.70 -12.08
N MET A 158 10.24 10.67 -12.44
CA MET A 158 10.32 10.19 -13.83
C MET A 158 9.03 9.55 -14.34
N LEU A 159 8.19 9.02 -13.45
CA LEU A 159 6.90 8.44 -13.82
C LEU A 159 5.84 9.51 -14.15
N GLU A 160 6.07 10.76 -13.74
CA GLU A 160 5.14 11.88 -13.89
C GLU A 160 3.69 11.53 -13.47
N PRO A 161 3.46 11.00 -12.25
CA PRO A 161 2.12 10.69 -11.78
C PRO A 161 1.30 11.99 -11.61
N ASP A 162 -0.01 11.87 -11.80
CA ASP A 162 -0.98 12.90 -11.41
C ASP A 162 -1.67 12.58 -10.07
N MET A 163 -1.46 11.37 -9.54
CA MET A 163 -1.85 10.99 -8.19
C MET A 163 -0.87 9.99 -7.58
N ILE A 164 -0.55 10.13 -6.29
CA ILE A 164 0.18 9.13 -5.51
C ILE A 164 -0.72 8.62 -4.38
N LEU A 165 -0.91 7.30 -4.31
CA LEU A 165 -1.67 6.62 -3.26
C LEU A 165 -0.74 5.74 -2.43
N SER A 166 -0.62 6.01 -1.13
CA SER A 166 0.34 5.32 -0.27
C SER A 166 0.07 5.46 1.23
N TRP A 167 0.87 4.75 2.03
CA TRP A 167 1.08 4.92 3.47
C TRP A 167 1.88 6.19 3.81
N SER A 168 1.75 6.65 5.06
CA SER A 168 2.23 7.99 5.51
C SER A 168 3.72 8.03 5.59
N SER A 169 4.28 6.98 6.19
CA SER A 169 5.70 6.82 6.42
C SER A 169 6.50 6.89 5.11
N LEU A 170 5.87 6.66 3.95
CA LEU A 170 6.48 6.74 2.64
C LEU A 170 6.50 8.16 2.07
N PHE A 171 5.67 9.08 2.55
CA PHE A 171 5.69 10.50 2.16
C PHE A 171 6.80 11.29 2.90
N SER A 172 8.05 10.85 2.74
CA SER A 172 9.22 11.50 3.30
C SER A 172 10.29 11.70 2.23
N ASP A 173 11.24 12.61 2.47
CA ASP A 173 12.35 12.93 1.56
C ASP A 173 13.22 11.72 1.18
N LYS A 174 13.15 10.63 1.95
CA LYS A 174 13.89 9.39 1.66
C LYS A 174 13.22 8.56 0.57
N ASN A 175 11.91 8.67 0.42
CA ASN A 175 11.08 7.83 -0.42
C ASN A 175 10.28 8.73 -1.37
N LEU A 176 8.95 8.85 -1.18
CA LEU A 176 8.06 9.50 -2.13
C LEU A 176 8.17 11.04 -2.12
N GLY A 177 8.82 11.64 -1.13
CA GLY A 177 8.86 13.09 -0.94
C GLY A 177 7.65 13.63 -0.16
N ASN A 178 7.67 14.94 0.09
CA ASN A 178 6.63 15.61 0.86
C ASN A 178 5.31 15.73 0.07
N VAL A 179 4.18 15.51 0.75
CA VAL A 179 2.83 15.65 0.20
C VAL A 179 2.56 17.03 -0.41
N THR A 180 2.87 18.11 0.30
CA THR A 180 2.53 19.47 -0.16
C THR A 180 3.28 19.84 -1.43
N ASP A 181 4.53 19.39 -1.55
CA ASP A 181 5.35 19.63 -2.74
C ASP A 181 4.77 18.97 -4.00
N TRP A 182 4.10 17.83 -3.86
CA TRP A 182 3.40 17.16 -4.96
C TRP A 182 2.13 17.91 -5.35
N ILE A 183 1.31 18.28 -4.37
CA ILE A 183 0.06 18.99 -4.59
C ILE A 183 0.34 20.34 -5.28
N ASP A 184 1.36 21.07 -4.85
CA ASP A 184 1.80 22.33 -5.46
C ASP A 184 2.26 22.17 -6.93
N LYS A 185 2.70 20.97 -7.31
CA LYS A 185 3.10 20.61 -8.68
C LYS A 185 1.94 20.03 -9.50
N GLY A 186 0.74 19.92 -8.92
CA GLY A 186 -0.44 19.37 -9.59
C GLY A 186 -0.52 17.84 -9.57
N CYS A 187 0.26 17.17 -8.71
CA CYS A 187 0.11 15.76 -8.43
C CYS A 187 -0.66 15.62 -7.11
N ASN A 188 -1.88 15.11 -7.17
CA ASN A 188 -2.65 14.84 -5.97
C ASN A 188 -1.98 13.73 -5.15
N THR A 189 -2.28 13.70 -3.86
CA THR A 189 -1.86 12.60 -2.98
C THR A 189 -3.08 12.10 -2.22
N TYR A 190 -3.18 10.79 -2.08
CA TYR A 190 -4.11 10.18 -1.16
C TYR A 190 -3.39 9.23 -0.24
N TYR A 191 -3.90 9.21 0.97
CA TYR A 191 -3.24 8.70 2.13
C TYR A 191 -4.14 7.65 2.80
N ASN A 192 -3.64 6.43 3.04
CA ASN A 192 -4.43 5.44 3.79
C ASN A 192 -4.59 5.89 5.24
N THR A 193 -5.83 6.21 5.63
CA THR A 193 -6.14 6.92 6.86
C THR A 193 -5.75 6.11 8.10
N ASN A 194 -5.82 4.78 8.05
CA ASN A 194 -5.37 3.89 9.14
C ASN A 194 -3.87 3.88 9.40
N THR A 195 -3.08 4.50 8.53
CA THR A 195 -1.65 4.63 8.73
C THR A 195 -1.29 5.91 9.49
N ARG A 196 -2.28 6.76 9.86
CA ARG A 196 -2.10 8.11 10.45
C ARG A 196 -1.21 8.04 11.68
N PRO A 197 -0.11 8.84 11.72
CA PRO A 197 0.65 9.00 12.96
C PRO A 197 -0.30 9.39 14.08
N ASP A 198 -0.25 8.64 15.18
CA ASP A 198 -1.08 8.86 16.39
C ASP A 198 -2.61 8.85 16.17
N GLY A 199 -3.09 8.37 15.01
CA GLY A 199 -4.51 8.21 14.71
C GLY A 199 -5.09 6.87 15.16
N ASP A 200 -6.40 6.85 15.42
CA ASP A 200 -7.13 5.61 15.67
C ASP A 200 -7.18 4.74 14.42
N ARG A 201 -7.00 3.43 14.59
CA ARG A 201 -7.10 2.44 13.50
C ARG A 201 -8.45 1.76 13.54
N THR A 202 -9.32 2.07 12.59
CA THR A 202 -10.73 1.67 12.60
C THR A 202 -11.18 1.11 11.25
N LEU A 203 -12.28 0.35 11.22
CA LEU A 203 -12.87 -0.11 9.97
C LEU A 203 -13.51 1.05 9.19
N GLU A 204 -14.04 2.03 9.92
CA GLU A 204 -14.63 3.24 9.37
C GLU A 204 -13.63 4.03 8.52
N ASN A 205 -12.34 4.01 8.88
CA ASN A 205 -11.28 4.61 8.08
C ASN A 205 -11.11 3.89 6.74
N GLU A 206 -11.07 2.55 6.71
CA GLU A 206 -10.99 1.78 5.46
C GLU A 206 -12.20 2.02 4.56
N PHE A 207 -13.40 2.06 5.14
CA PHE A 207 -14.61 2.37 4.37
C PHE A 207 -14.57 3.78 3.80
N THR A 208 -14.05 4.74 4.57
CA THR A 208 -13.89 6.12 4.11
C THR A 208 -12.88 6.20 2.97
N ASP A 209 -11.76 5.46 3.06
CA ASP A 209 -10.75 5.41 2.01
C ASP A 209 -11.31 4.85 0.71
N ILE A 210 -12.02 3.72 0.77
CA ILE A 210 -12.68 3.13 -0.40
C ILE A 210 -13.72 4.08 -1.00
N LEU A 211 -14.53 4.74 -0.17
CA LEU A 211 -15.54 5.70 -0.63
C LEU A 211 -14.94 6.97 -1.22
N ASN A 212 -13.80 7.43 -0.71
CA ASN A 212 -13.11 8.59 -1.26
C ASN A 212 -12.46 8.25 -2.59
N LEU A 213 -11.80 7.09 -2.70
CA LEU A 213 -11.28 6.61 -3.98
C LEU A 213 -12.41 6.44 -4.99
N GLY A 214 -13.54 5.84 -4.61
CA GLY A 214 -14.72 5.74 -5.47
C GLY A 214 -15.37 7.08 -5.85
N LYS A 215 -15.10 8.18 -5.13
CA LYS A 215 -15.48 9.54 -5.57
C LYS A 215 -14.44 10.14 -6.50
N ILE A 216 -13.15 9.87 -6.27
CA ILE A 216 -12.02 10.43 -7.03
C ILE A 216 -11.99 9.90 -8.47
N PHE A 217 -12.57 8.73 -8.76
CA PHE A 217 -12.62 8.11 -10.08
C PHE A 217 -14.04 8.05 -10.63
#